data_AF-A0A7V5YN91-F1
#
_entry.id   AF-A0A7V5YN91-F1
#
_cell.length_a   1.000
_cell.length_b   1.000
_cell.length_c   1.000
_cell.angle_alpha   90.00
_cell.angle_beta   90.00
_cell.angle_gamma   90.00
#
_symmetry.space_group_name_H-M   'P 1'
#
loop_
_entity.id
_entity.type
_entity.pdbx_description
1 polymer ?
#
loop_
_entity_poly.entity_id
_entity_poly.type
_entity_poly.pdbx_seq_one_letter_code
_entity_poly.pdbx_strand_id
1 'polypeptide(L)'
;MATEDRKIDPQNLEDKTLTCRDCGVRFLFTIAEQKRYLEKGLKKEPGRCPECRKKHREAINATMLKVKCRICGKKGLVPQIPEGALDTLCEDCFVKVKETYLSNPQNLAWKKIPEIKNPEIKK
;
A
#
# COMPACT_ATOMS: atom_id res chain seq x y z
N MET A 1 -1.07 -24.30 -9.59
CA MET A 1 -2.03 -23.69 -10.54
C MET A 1 -1.69 -22.20 -10.61
N ALA A 2 -1.37 -21.71 -11.80
CA ALA A 2 -0.51 -20.55 -12.06
C ALA A 2 -0.92 -19.25 -11.33
N THR A 3 -0.02 -18.76 -10.47
CA THR A 3 -0.04 -17.42 -9.89
C THR A 3 0.72 -16.46 -10.82
N GLU A 4 0.33 -16.39 -12.08
CA GLU A 4 0.85 -15.34 -12.96
C GLU A 4 0.33 -13.99 -12.43
N ASP A 5 1.26 -13.11 -12.06
CA ASP A 5 0.97 -11.77 -11.56
C ASP A 5 0.09 -11.02 -12.58
N ARG A 6 -1.22 -10.95 -12.31
CA ARG A 6 -2.19 -10.15 -13.06
C ARG A 6 -1.84 -8.66 -12.96
N LYS A 7 -1.00 -8.18 -13.88
CA LYS A 7 -0.56 -6.78 -14.00
C LYS A 7 -1.47 -6.02 -14.97
N ILE A 8 -1.66 -4.73 -14.71
CA ILE A 8 -2.35 -3.81 -15.61
C ILE A 8 -1.32 -3.27 -16.60
N ASP A 9 -1.56 -3.49 -17.89
CA ASP A 9 -0.75 -2.94 -18.97
C ASP A 9 -1.28 -1.55 -19.36
N PRO A 10 -0.51 -0.46 -19.16
CA PRO A 10 -0.95 0.89 -19.53
C PRO A 10 -1.08 1.11 -21.04
N GLN A 11 -0.46 0.28 -21.88
CA GLN A 11 -0.48 0.43 -23.34
C GLN A 11 -1.62 -0.36 -24.01
N ASN A 12 -2.28 -1.28 -23.29
CA ASN A 12 -3.39 -2.06 -23.81
C ASN A 12 -4.50 -2.23 -22.77
N LEU A 13 -5.40 -1.24 -22.72
CA LEU A 13 -6.55 -1.23 -21.82
C LEU A 13 -7.81 -1.68 -22.54
N GLU A 14 -8.43 -2.75 -22.05
CA GLU A 14 -9.66 -3.32 -22.57
C GLU A 14 -10.57 -3.74 -21.42
N ASP A 15 -11.88 -3.79 -21.61
CA ASP A 15 -12.81 -4.25 -20.58
C ASP A 15 -12.60 -5.74 -20.31
N LYS A 16 -12.21 -6.08 -19.08
CA LYS A 16 -11.91 -7.47 -18.69
C LYS A 16 -12.93 -7.98 -17.68
N THR A 17 -13.38 -9.22 -17.87
CA THR A 17 -14.19 -9.90 -16.86
C THR A 17 -13.30 -10.71 -15.94
N LEU A 18 -13.27 -10.37 -14.65
CA LEU A 18 -12.47 -11.04 -13.63
C LEU A 18 -13.36 -11.86 -12.71
N THR A 19 -12.78 -12.89 -12.08
CA THR A 19 -13.48 -13.72 -11.08
C THR A 19 -13.01 -13.34 -9.68
N CYS A 20 -13.95 -13.05 -8.80
CA CYS A 20 -13.67 -12.71 -7.41
C CYS A 20 -13.12 -13.91 -6.64
N ARG A 21 -11.99 -13.75 -5.96
CA ARG A 21 -11.40 -14.81 -5.13
C ARG A 21 -12.23 -15.18 -3.90
N ASP A 22 -13.01 -14.24 -3.36
CA ASP A 22 -13.75 -14.46 -2.11
C ASP A 22 -15.14 -15.09 -2.37
N CYS A 23 -15.90 -14.56 -3.35
CA CYS A 23 -17.28 -14.98 -3.60
C CYS A 23 -17.49 -15.70 -4.94
N GLY A 24 -16.45 -15.85 -5.77
CA GLY A 24 -16.53 -16.57 -7.05
C GLY A 24 -17.30 -15.86 -8.16
N VAL A 25 -17.94 -14.71 -7.89
CA VAL A 25 -18.70 -13.98 -8.92
C VAL A 25 -17.78 -13.38 -9.98
N ARG A 26 -18.26 -13.37 -11.23
CA ARG A 26 -17.64 -12.63 -12.32
C ARG A 26 -18.01 -11.16 -12.20
N PHE A 27 -17.05 -10.26 -12.37
CA PHE A 27 -17.26 -8.82 -12.34
C PHE A 27 -16.46 -8.15 -13.46
N LEU A 28 -16.99 -7.04 -13.96
CA LEU A 28 -16.35 -6.26 -15.01
C LEU A 28 -15.28 -5.35 -14.39
N PHE A 29 -14.10 -5.35 -15.00
CA PHE A 29 -13.01 -4.44 -14.71
C PHE A 29 -12.81 -3.55 -15.95
N THR A 30 -13.45 -2.38 -15.90
CA THR A 30 -13.57 -1.50 -17.05
C THR A 30 -12.27 -0.75 -17.35
N ILE A 31 -12.13 -0.24 -18.57
CA ILE A 31 -11.03 0.67 -18.95
C ILE A 31 -10.95 1.88 -17.99
N ALA A 32 -12.10 2.43 -17.59
CA ALA A 32 -12.16 3.56 -16.65
C ALA A 32 -11.59 3.19 -15.27
N GLU A 33 -11.88 2.00 -14.76
CA GLU A 33 -11.31 1.51 -13.51
C GLU A 33 -9.81 1.21 -13.62
N GLN A 34 -9.37 0.65 -14.74
CA GLN A 34 -7.95 0.40 -15.01
C GLN A 34 -7.13 1.69 -15.02
N LYS A 35 -7.63 2.75 -15.68
CA LYS A 35 -6.99 4.08 -15.66
C LYS A 35 -6.86 4.62 -14.23
N ARG A 36 -7.94 4.54 -13.45
CA ARG A 36 -7.94 4.95 -12.03
C ARG A 36 -6.93 4.16 -11.18
N TYR A 37 -6.75 2.88 -11.49
CA TYR A 37 -5.74 2.05 -10.82
C TYR A 37 -4.33 2.53 -11.16
N LEU A 38 -4.04 2.79 -12.43
CA LEU A 38 -2.74 3.28 -12.90
C LEU A 38 -2.41 4.68 -12.33
N GLU A 39 -3.38 5.59 -12.27
CA GLU A 39 -3.22 6.93 -11.64
C GLU A 39 -2.82 6.84 -10.16
N LYS A 40 -3.30 5.80 -9.46
CA LYS A 40 -2.94 5.53 -8.05
C LYS A 40 -1.64 4.73 -7.91
N GLY A 41 -0.94 4.43 -9.01
CA GLY A 41 0.24 3.57 -9.02
C GLY A 41 -0.06 2.09 -8.74
N LEU A 42 -1.33 1.67 -8.81
CA LEU A 42 -1.75 0.29 -8.63
C LEU A 42 -1.50 -0.46 -9.93
N LYS A 43 -0.41 -1.24 -9.98
CA LYS A 43 -0.02 -2.03 -11.16
C LYS A 43 -0.70 -3.39 -11.23
N LYS A 44 -1.46 -3.81 -10.21
CA LYS A 44 -2.08 -5.14 -10.14
C LYS A 44 -3.60 -5.04 -10.31
N GLU A 45 -4.16 -6.01 -11.03
CA GLU A 45 -5.60 -6.14 -11.22
C GLU A 45 -6.30 -6.49 -9.90
N PRO A 46 -7.57 -6.07 -9.70
CA PRO A 46 -8.32 -6.43 -8.51
C PRO A 46 -8.58 -7.94 -8.42
N GLY A 47 -8.17 -8.55 -7.32
CA GLY A 47 -8.52 -9.96 -7.01
C GLY A 47 -9.93 -10.15 -6.43
N ARG A 48 -10.61 -9.06 -6.08
CA ARG A 48 -11.93 -9.05 -5.41
C ARG A 48 -12.89 -8.11 -6.14
N CYS A 49 -14.16 -8.52 -6.24
CA CYS A 49 -15.21 -7.69 -6.84
C CYS A 49 -15.45 -6.40 -6.01
N PRO A 50 -16.10 -5.37 -6.59
CA PRO A 50 -16.40 -4.11 -5.90
C PRO A 50 -17.11 -4.30 -4.55
N GLU A 51 -18.08 -5.22 -4.49
CA GLU A 51 -18.84 -5.54 -3.29
C GLU A 51 -17.97 -6.14 -2.18
N CYS A 52 -17.15 -7.14 -2.49
CA CYS A 52 -16.23 -7.72 -1.50
C CYS A 52 -15.17 -6.71 -1.05
N ARG A 53 -14.67 -5.86 -1.97
CA ARG A 53 -13.76 -4.75 -1.60
C ARG A 53 -14.45 -3.76 -0.66
N LYS A 54 -15.72 -3.43 -0.89
CA LYS A 54 -16.52 -2.54 -0.04
C LYS A 54 -16.73 -3.15 1.35
N LYS A 55 -17.23 -4.38 1.43
CA LYS A 55 -17.43 -5.11 2.69
C LYS A 55 -16.15 -5.22 3.50
N HIS A 56 -15.02 -5.48 2.85
CA HIS A 56 -13.73 -5.54 3.53
C HIS A 56 -13.31 -4.18 4.10
N ARG A 57 -13.51 -3.08 3.37
CA ARG A 57 -13.26 -1.73 3.89
C ARG A 57 -14.19 -1.41 5.07
N GLU A 58 -15.45 -1.77 4.99
CA GLU A 58 -16.42 -1.57 6.07
C GLU A 58 -16.06 -2.37 7.32
N ALA A 59 -15.65 -3.63 7.17
CA ALA A 59 -15.20 -4.47 8.28
C ALA A 59 -13.93 -3.91 8.97
N ILE A 60 -12.98 -3.41 8.16
CA ILE A 60 -11.78 -2.74 8.67
C ILE A 60 -12.17 -1.46 9.43
N ASN A 61 -13.02 -0.62 8.84
CA ASN A 61 -13.45 0.63 9.46
C ASN A 61 -14.30 0.42 10.71
N ALA A 62 -15.03 -0.69 10.80
CA ALA A 62 -15.78 -1.07 12.00
C ALA A 62 -14.85 -1.45 13.16
N THR A 63 -13.63 -1.89 12.86
CA THR A 63 -12.62 -2.31 13.84
C THR A 63 -11.64 -1.16 14.11
N MET A 64 -12.14 -0.03 14.61
CA MET A 64 -11.28 1.08 15.03
C MET A 64 -10.49 0.69 16.29
N LEU A 65 -9.20 0.44 16.13
CA LEU A 65 -8.30 0.03 17.19
C LEU A 65 -7.68 1.25 17.87
N LYS A 66 -7.55 1.21 19.19
CA LYS A 66 -6.88 2.25 19.98
C LYS A 66 -5.37 2.04 19.93
N VAL A 67 -4.64 3.05 19.46
CA VAL A 67 -3.16 3.06 19.44
C VAL A 67 -2.64 4.26 20.20
N LYS A 68 -1.48 4.12 20.85
CA LYS A 68 -0.82 5.17 21.64
C LYS A 68 0.43 5.65 20.91
N CYS A 69 0.63 6.96 20.83
CA CYS A 69 1.88 7.54 20.35
C CYS A 69 3.04 7.21 21.30
N ARG A 70 4.16 6.72 20.78
CA ARG A 70 5.37 6.38 21.56
C ARG A 70 5.96 7.57 22.32
N ILE A 71 5.95 8.76 21.71
CA ILE A 71 6.59 9.96 22.27
C ILE A 71 5.67 10.72 23.22
N CYS A 72 4.50 11.16 22.75
CA CYS A 72 3.62 12.03 23.54
C CYS A 72 2.53 11.26 24.31
N GLY A 73 2.33 9.96 24.03
CA GLY A 73 1.32 9.15 24.70
C GLY A 73 -0.14 9.43 24.32
N LYS A 74 -0.42 10.38 23.41
CA LYS A 74 -1.77 10.62 22.89
C LYS A 74 -2.34 9.34 22.26
N LYS A 75 -3.62 9.07 22.51
CA LYS A 75 -4.35 7.93 21.94
C LYS A 75 -5.03 8.35 20.64
N GLY A 76 -4.95 7.51 19.63
CA GLY A 76 -5.63 7.67 18.34
C GLY A 76 -6.40 6.40 17.98
N LEU A 77 -7.33 6.53 17.03
CA LEU A 77 -8.04 5.40 16.45
C LEU A 77 -7.47 5.13 15.06
N VAL A 78 -7.11 3.87 14.80
CA VAL A 78 -6.65 3.43 13.49
C VAL A 78 -7.44 2.20 13.03
N PRO A 79 -7.73 2.09 11.73
CA PRO A 79 -8.45 0.94 11.17
C PRO A 79 -7.62 -0.35 11.15
N GLN A 80 -6.30 -0.24 11.09
CA GLN A 80 -5.37 -1.38 11.18
C GLN A 80 -4.13 -0.92 11.93
N ILE A 81 -3.63 -1.76 12.84
CA ILE A 81 -2.37 -1.51 13.53
C ILE A 81 -1.22 -1.79 12.55
N PRO A 82 -0.31 -0.83 12.31
CA PRO A 82 0.86 -1.08 11.48
C PRO A 82 1.78 -2.14 12.12
N GLU A 83 2.48 -2.91 11.28
CA GLU A 83 3.55 -3.77 11.74
C GLU A 83 4.60 -2.91 12.47
N GLY A 84 4.87 -3.22 13.74
CA GLY A 84 5.65 -2.34 14.62
C GLY A 84 4.82 -1.34 15.43
N ALA A 85 3.65 -1.74 15.92
CA ALA A 85 2.74 -0.92 16.74
C ALA A 85 3.42 -0.11 17.86
N LEU A 86 4.49 -0.65 18.46
CA LEU A 86 5.28 -0.02 19.52
C LEU A 86 5.97 1.28 19.07
N ASP A 87 6.21 1.45 17.77
CA ASP A 87 6.86 2.62 17.17
C ASP A 87 5.87 3.60 16.54
N THR A 88 4.57 3.45 16.82
CA THR A 88 3.56 4.35 16.25
C THR A 88 3.74 5.77 16.80
N LEU A 89 3.87 6.74 15.89
CA LEU A 89 3.94 8.17 16.20
C LEU A 89 2.67 8.88 15.72
N CYS A 90 2.19 9.86 16.49
CA CYS A 90 1.18 10.79 16.00
C CYS A 90 1.80 11.74 14.97
N GLU A 91 0.97 12.39 14.16
CA GLU A 91 1.40 13.30 13.08
C GLU A 91 2.40 14.36 13.58
N ASP A 92 2.07 15.06 14.67
CA ASP A 92 2.96 16.07 15.28
C ASP A 92 4.35 15.51 15.65
N CYS A 93 4.39 14.32 16.28
CA CYS A 93 5.62 13.68 16.71
C CYS A 93 6.41 13.13 15.53
N PHE A 94 5.71 12.63 14.51
CA PHE A 94 6.33 12.13 13.28
C PHE A 94 7.02 13.26 12.53
N VAL A 95 6.40 14.44 12.39
CA VAL A 95 7.01 15.62 11.74
C VAL A 95 8.32 16.02 12.44
N LYS A 96 8.31 16.08 13.78
CA LYS A 96 9.52 16.43 14.57
C LYS A 96 10.64 15.40 14.43
N VAL A 97 10.30 14.12 14.52
CA VAL A 97 11.28 13.04 14.33
C VAL A 97 11.84 13.05 12.91
N LYS A 98 10.97 13.26 11.90
CA LYS A 98 11.37 13.37 10.50
C LYS A 98 12.30 14.55 10.26
N GLU A 99 12.00 15.73 10.82
CA GLU A 99 12.85 16.92 10.70
C GLU A 99 14.20 16.71 11.35
N THR A 100 14.24 16.15 12.57
CA THR A 100 15.49 15.82 13.28
C THR A 100 16.31 14.77 12.52
N TYR A 101 15.64 13.79 11.92
CA TYR A 101 16.29 12.78 11.09
C TYR A 101 16.92 13.42 9.85
N LEU A 102 16.21 14.31 9.17
CA LEU A 102 16.68 15.01 7.97
C LEU A 102 17.75 16.06 8.25
N SER A 103 17.74 16.69 9.42
CA SER A 103 18.73 17.71 9.81
C SER A 103 20.08 17.14 10.17
N ASN A 104 20.19 15.83 10.44
CA ASN A 104 21.47 15.16 10.70
C ASN A 104 22.20 14.85 9.37
N PRO A 105 23.37 15.44 9.11
CA PRO A 105 24.15 15.20 7.89
C PRO A 105 24.50 13.72 7.65
N GLN A 106 24.69 12.94 8.72
CA GLN A 106 25.00 11.50 8.62
C GLN A 106 23.80 10.69 8.10
N ASN A 107 22.57 11.11 8.41
CA ASN A 107 21.34 10.46 7.95
C ASN A 107 21.00 10.80 6.49
N LEU A 108 21.71 11.74 5.86
CA LEU A 108 21.55 12.10 4.45
C LEU A 108 22.46 11.28 3.52
N ALA A 109 23.28 10.38 4.06
CA ALA A 109 24.25 9.59 3.30
C ALA A 109 23.61 8.65 2.26
N TRP A 110 22.34 8.23 2.44
CA TRP A 110 21.61 7.41 1.46
C TRP A 110 21.27 8.16 0.17
N LYS A 111 21.26 9.51 0.18
CA LYS A 111 21.13 10.33 -1.04
C LYS A 111 22.42 10.38 -1.87
N LYS A 112 23.52 9.81 -1.37
CA LYS A 112 24.83 9.71 -2.03
C LYS A 112 25.28 8.25 -2.21
N ILE A 113 24.34 7.30 -2.34
CA ILE A 113 24.70 5.95 -2.80
C ILE A 113 24.83 6.05 -4.32
N PRO A 114 26.04 5.98 -4.92
CA PRO A 114 26.15 5.82 -6.37
C PRO A 114 25.43 4.54 -6.76
N GLU A 115 24.66 4.58 -7.85
CA GLU A 115 23.96 3.43 -8.42
C GLU A 115 24.84 2.19 -8.37
N ILE A 116 24.45 1.21 -7.55
CA ILE A 116 25.06 -0.11 -7.55
C ILE A 116 24.66 -0.72 -8.90
N LYS A 117 25.49 -0.55 -9.93
CA LYS A 117 25.38 -1.31 -11.17
C LYS A 117 25.61 -2.78 -10.81
N ASN A 118 24.51 -3.52 -10.72
CA ASN A 118 24.48 -4.94 -10.41
C ASN A 118 25.32 -5.73 -11.44
N PRO A 119 26.51 -6.25 -11.11
CA PRO A 119 27.25 -7.12 -11.99
C PRO A 119 26.79 -8.56 -11.72
N GLU A 120 26.08 -9.13 -12.71
CA GLU A 120 25.91 -10.56 -12.95
C GLU A 120 25.85 -11.50 -11.74
N ILE A 121 24.64 -11.86 -11.32
CA ILE A 121 24.41 -13.07 -10.52
C ILE A 121 24.64 -14.28 -11.45
N LYS A 122 25.87 -14.82 -11.45
CA LYS A 122 26.14 -16.16 -11.93
C LYS A 122 25.79 -17.18 -10.85
N LYS A 123 24.77 -17.99 -11.10
CA LYS A 123 24.68 -19.37 -10.64
C LYS A 123 24.18 -20.22 -11.79
#